data_AF-A0A0G1HFC3-F1
#
_entry.id   AF-A0A0G1HFC3-F1
#
_cell.length_a   1.000
_cell.length_b   1.000
_cell.length_c   1.000
_cell.angle_alpha   90.00
_cell.angle_beta   90.00
_cell.angle_gamma   90.00
#
_symmetry.space_group_name_H-M   'P 1'
#
loop_
_entity.id
_entity.type
_entity.pdbx_description
1 polymer ?
#
loop_
_entity_poly.entity_id
_entity_poly.type
_entity_poly.pdbx_seq_one_letter_code
_entity_poly.pdbx_strand_id
1 'polypeptide(L)'
;KIKEQLLTYRQFVKSLVKENRVLEKKFYVIVPFTALELGVTAATFNPVAKAPQKPPFDLDYIEEKAAMALYPRRDHIIRQFARIGLRAQQLTTPELVNLFYSIYNQSSAATATSAQTKAIGGGVNNK
;
A
#
# COMPACT_ATOMS: atom_id res chain seq x y z
N LYS A 1 20.52 5.42 -46.42
CA LYS A 1 21.44 4.66 -45.53
C LYS A 1 21.65 5.34 -44.15
N ILE A 2 22.50 6.37 -43.98
CA ILE A 2 22.74 6.95 -42.63
C ILE A 2 21.48 7.60 -42.02
N LYS A 3 20.71 8.36 -42.81
CA LYS A 3 19.45 8.98 -42.35
C LYS A 3 18.41 7.97 -41.88
N GLU A 4 18.33 6.82 -42.55
CA GLU A 4 17.41 5.73 -42.18
C GLU A 4 17.84 5.07 -40.86
N GLN A 5 19.14 4.78 -40.70
CA GLN A 5 19.67 4.24 -39.45
C GLN A 5 19.43 5.17 -38.25
N LEU A 6 19.55 6.49 -38.47
CA LEU A 6 19.28 7.51 -37.46
C LEU A 6 17.78 7.57 -37.08
N LEU A 7 16.90 7.40 -38.07
CA LEU A 7 15.46 7.27 -37.86
C LEU A 7 15.10 6.01 -37.08
N THR A 8 15.65 4.85 -37.45
CA THR A 8 15.44 3.57 -36.75
C THR A 8 15.95 3.64 -35.31
N TYR A 9 17.14 4.21 -35.09
CA TYR A 9 17.69 4.39 -33.74
C TYR A 9 16.81 5.32 -32.89
N ARG A 10 16.31 6.41 -33.45
CA ARG A 10 15.37 7.31 -32.77
C ARG A 10 14.06 6.60 -32.45
N GLN A 11 13.57 5.74 -33.34
CA GLN A 11 12.37 4.92 -33.11
C GLN A 11 12.59 3.89 -31.99
N PHE A 12 13.77 3.25 -31.95
CA PHE A 12 14.19 2.29 -30.93
C PHE A 12 14.35 2.93 -29.55
N VAL A 13 15.00 4.08 -29.46
CA VAL A 13 15.08 4.83 -28.19
C VAL A 13 13.69 5.25 -27.72
N LYS A 14 12.82 5.68 -28.65
CA LYS A 14 11.44 6.05 -28.33
C LYS A 14 10.59 4.85 -27.91
N SER A 15 10.84 3.65 -28.44
CA SER A 15 10.18 2.42 -27.99
C SER A 15 10.68 1.99 -26.62
N LEU A 16 11.99 2.10 -26.33
CA LEU A 16 12.53 1.83 -24.99
C LEU A 16 11.93 2.75 -23.92
N VAL A 17 11.74 4.04 -24.21
CA VAL A 17 11.11 4.97 -23.26
C VAL A 17 9.61 4.72 -23.11
N LYS A 18 8.92 4.25 -24.16
CA LYS A 18 7.49 3.94 -24.13
C LYS A 18 7.18 2.58 -23.48
N GLU A 19 8.07 1.60 -23.63
CA GLU A 19 7.95 0.26 -23.05
C GLU A 19 8.46 0.17 -21.62
N ASN A 20 9.29 1.13 -21.18
CA ASN A 20 9.47 1.42 -19.77
C ASN A 20 8.19 2.09 -19.22
N ARG A 21 7.09 1.33 -19.18
CA ARG A 21 6.11 1.46 -18.10
C ARG A 21 6.90 1.20 -16.84
N VAL A 22 7.49 2.24 -16.26
CA VAL A 22 7.95 2.24 -14.87
C VAL A 22 6.72 1.85 -14.08
N LEU A 23 6.61 0.55 -13.79
CA LEU A 23 5.49 -0.03 -13.08
C LEU A 23 5.51 0.69 -11.73
N GLU A 24 4.55 1.58 -11.49
CA GLU A 24 4.44 2.27 -10.21
C GLU A 24 4.17 1.21 -9.14
N LYS A 25 5.24 0.68 -8.54
CA LYS A 25 5.17 -0.39 -7.56
C LYS A 25 4.94 0.23 -6.19
N LYS A 26 3.74 0.02 -5.65
CA LYS A 26 3.40 0.41 -4.29
C LYS A 26 3.90 -0.67 -3.33
N PHE A 27 4.58 -0.26 -2.28
CA PHE A 27 5.05 -1.13 -1.20
C PHE A 27 4.29 -0.79 0.08
N TYR A 28 3.87 -1.82 0.80
CA TYR A 28 3.15 -1.70 2.06
C TYR A 28 3.99 -2.30 3.18
N VAL A 29 4.07 -1.61 4.31
CA VAL A 29 4.84 -2.01 5.49
C VAL A 29 3.91 -2.07 6.69
N ILE A 30 4.00 -3.13 7.47
CA ILE A 30 3.20 -3.35 8.68
C ILE A 30 4.13 -3.21 9.88
N VAL A 31 3.75 -2.37 10.85
CA VAL A 31 4.47 -2.21 12.12
C VAL A 31 3.69 -2.93 13.20
N PRO A 32 4.15 -4.09 13.69
CA PRO A 32 3.41 -4.85 14.69
C PRO A 32 3.53 -4.21 16.08
N PHE A 33 2.46 -4.37 16.86
CA PHE A 33 2.43 -4.11 18.30
C PHE A 33 1.87 -5.36 18.97
N THR A 34 2.56 -5.87 20.00
CA THR A 34 2.22 -7.16 20.63
C THR A 34 1.83 -7.00 22.09
N ALA A 35 1.08 -7.98 22.62
CA ALA A 35 0.63 -8.02 24.01
C ALA A 35 1.77 -7.91 25.04
N LEU A 36 2.98 -8.35 24.68
CA LEU A 36 4.15 -8.27 25.55
C LEU A 36 4.59 -6.81 25.80
N GLU A 37 4.32 -5.91 24.86
CA GLU A 37 4.68 -4.49 24.95
C GLU A 37 3.72 -3.69 25.85
N LEU A 38 2.57 -4.27 26.21
CA LEU A 38 1.58 -3.64 27.10
C LEU A 38 1.95 -3.70 28.58
N GLY A 39 2.91 -4.55 28.93
CA GLY A 39 3.35 -4.80 30.31
C GLY A 39 3.21 -6.26 30.67
N VAL A 40 4.22 -6.78 31.37
CA VAL A 40 4.21 -8.16 31.88
C VAL A 40 3.28 -8.20 33.10
N THR A 41 2.22 -9.00 33.04
CA THR A 41 1.33 -9.22 34.19
C THR A 41 1.63 -10.59 34.79
N ALA A 42 1.16 -10.84 36.03
CA ALA A 42 1.33 -12.14 36.69
C ALA A 42 0.78 -13.32 35.85
N ALA A 43 -0.19 -13.06 34.96
CA ALA A 43 -0.73 -14.03 34.01
C ALA A 43 0.27 -14.44 32.90
N THR A 44 1.27 -13.61 32.60
CA THR A 44 2.31 -13.90 31.60
C THR A 44 3.34 -14.92 32.10
N PHE A 45 3.45 -15.14 33.41
CA PHE A 45 4.41 -16.07 34.03
C PHE A 45 3.83 -17.44 34.40
N ASN A 46 2.51 -17.64 34.29
CA ASN A 46 1.89 -18.92 34.63
C ASN A 46 1.43 -19.67 33.38
N PRO A 47 2.25 -20.57 32.80
CA PRO A 47 1.91 -21.32 31.57
C PRO A 47 0.75 -22.32 31.76
N VAL A 48 0.19 -22.43 32.96
CA VAL A 48 -0.88 -23.38 33.34
C VAL A 48 -2.23 -22.66 33.59
N ALA A 49 -2.27 -21.33 33.59
CA ALA A 49 -3.51 -20.59 33.82
C ALA A 49 -4.40 -20.58 32.56
N LYS A 50 -5.70 -20.84 32.73
CA LYS A 50 -6.71 -20.72 31.66
C LYS A 50 -6.67 -19.31 31.07
N ALA A 51 -6.74 -19.21 29.74
CA ALA A 51 -6.78 -17.94 29.03
C ALA A 51 -7.92 -17.06 29.61
N PRO A 52 -7.62 -15.82 30.06
CA PRO A 52 -8.65 -14.93 30.56
C PRO A 52 -9.63 -14.57 29.43
N GLN A 53 -10.93 -14.65 29.72
CA GLN A 53 -12.00 -14.35 28.74
C GLN A 53 -12.16 -12.86 28.43
N LYS A 54 -11.41 -11.99 29.11
CA LYS A 54 -11.38 -10.54 28.90
C LYS A 54 -9.90 -10.14 28.70
N PRO A 55 -9.58 -9.20 27.78
CA PRO A 55 -8.23 -8.68 27.67
C PRO A 55 -7.74 -8.23 29.06
N PRO A 56 -6.49 -8.55 29.46
CA PRO A 56 -5.96 -8.21 30.78
C PRO A 56 -5.93 -6.70 31.09
N PHE A 57 -6.15 -5.85 30.09
CA PHE A 57 -6.09 -4.40 30.17
C PHE A 57 -7.32 -3.76 29.52
N ASP A 58 -7.66 -2.56 29.99
CA ASP A 58 -8.71 -1.74 29.39
C ASP A 58 -8.34 -1.29 27.97
N LEU A 59 -9.35 -1.10 27.12
CA LEU A 59 -9.15 -0.71 25.72
C LEU A 59 -8.39 0.62 25.60
N ASP A 60 -8.73 1.61 26.43
CA ASP A 60 -8.09 2.92 26.43
C ASP A 60 -6.59 2.82 26.78
N TYR A 61 -6.26 1.95 27.73
CA TYR A 61 -4.87 1.68 28.10
C TYR A 61 -4.09 1.04 26.95
N ILE A 62 -4.72 0.11 26.22
CA ILE A 62 -4.11 -0.54 25.06
C ILE A 62 -3.83 0.49 23.96
N GLU A 63 -4.80 1.34 23.66
CA GLU A 63 -4.68 2.36 22.61
C GLU A 63 -3.58 3.37 22.92
N GLU A 64 -3.54 3.90 24.15
CA GLU A 64 -2.52 4.85 24.56
C GLU A 64 -1.11 4.26 24.47
N LYS A 65 -0.91 3.04 25.00
CA LYS A 65 0.39 2.34 24.93
C LYS A 65 0.79 2.02 23.50
N ALA A 66 -0.16 1.55 22.68
CA ALA A 66 0.08 1.27 21.27
C ALA A 66 0.50 2.55 20.53
N ALA A 67 -0.20 3.67 20.75
CA ALA A 67 0.13 4.96 20.14
C ALA A 67 1.53 5.44 20.53
N MET A 68 1.87 5.37 21.82
CA MET A 68 3.19 5.74 22.34
C MET A 68 4.33 4.92 21.72
N ALA A 69 4.11 3.63 21.46
CA ALA A 69 5.11 2.77 20.85
C ALA A 69 5.16 2.88 19.31
N LEU A 70 4.00 2.98 18.66
CA LEU A 70 3.88 2.90 17.20
C LEU A 70 4.28 4.19 16.49
N TYR A 71 3.95 5.38 17.02
CA TYR A 71 4.25 6.64 16.34
C TYR A 71 5.76 6.88 16.17
N PRO A 72 6.62 6.69 17.18
CA PRO A 72 8.07 6.81 17.00
C PRO A 72 8.63 5.81 15.99
N ARG A 73 8.12 4.56 15.99
CA ARG A 73 8.53 3.51 15.03
C ARG A 73 8.13 3.88 13.60
N ARG A 74 6.89 4.33 13.40
CA ARG A 74 6.39 4.85 12.12
C ARG A 74 7.29 5.97 11.60
N ASP A 75 7.54 6.97 12.42
CA ASP A 75 8.33 8.15 12.00
C ASP A 75 9.78 7.79 11.71
N HIS A 76 10.34 6.84 12.45
CA HIS A 76 11.66 6.29 12.16
C HIS A 76 11.67 5.64 10.77
N ILE A 77 10.71 4.78 10.48
CA ILE A 77 10.60 4.08 9.19
C ILE A 77 10.40 5.09 8.04
N ILE A 78 9.53 6.08 8.20
CA ILE A 78 9.32 7.15 7.20
C ILE A 78 10.63 7.88 6.91
N ARG A 79 11.40 8.22 7.95
CA ARG A 79 12.71 8.87 7.79
C ARG A 79 13.73 7.98 7.07
N GLN A 80 13.74 6.66 7.33
CA GLN A 80 14.62 5.74 6.59
C GLN A 80 14.23 5.64 5.12
N PHE A 81 12.93 5.57 4.80
CA PHE A 81 12.46 5.58 3.41
C PHE A 81 12.83 6.88 2.68
N ALA A 82 12.70 8.03 3.35
CA ALA A 82 13.08 9.31 2.77
C ALA A 82 14.57 9.38 2.38
N ARG A 83 15.47 8.73 3.13
CA ARG A 83 16.91 8.67 2.83
C ARG A 83 17.25 7.95 1.53
N ILE A 84 16.42 6.98 1.14
CA ILE A 84 16.56 6.24 -0.12
C ILE A 84 15.70 6.82 -1.25
N GLY A 85 15.15 8.02 -1.06
CA GLY A 85 14.33 8.71 -2.06
C GLY A 85 12.89 8.20 -2.17
N LEU A 86 12.44 7.35 -1.25
CA LEU A 86 11.06 6.84 -1.22
C LEU A 86 10.18 7.71 -0.29
N ARG A 87 8.96 7.99 -0.73
CA ARG A 87 7.94 8.64 0.11
C ARG A 87 7.09 7.57 0.76
N ALA A 88 7.09 7.54 2.10
CA ALA A 88 6.23 6.67 2.89
C ALA A 88 5.26 7.52 3.71
N GLN A 89 4.00 7.10 3.77
CA GLN A 89 2.95 7.75 4.55
C GLN A 89 2.07 6.69 5.22
N GLN A 90 1.49 7.05 6.36
CA GLN A 90 0.48 6.23 7.02
C GLN A 90 -0.80 6.26 6.17
N LEU A 91 -1.34 5.08 5.87
CA LEU A 91 -2.62 4.98 5.19
C LEU A 91 -3.76 5.35 6.14
N THR A 92 -4.69 6.14 5.62
CA THR A 92 -5.95 6.47 6.28
C THR A 92 -6.95 5.31 6.17
N THR A 93 -7.97 5.29 7.03
CA THR A 93 -9.05 4.30 6.98
C THR A 93 -9.65 4.07 5.58
N PRO A 94 -10.05 5.11 4.80
CA PRO A 94 -10.58 4.89 3.47
C PRO A 94 -9.55 4.30 2.48
N GLU A 95 -8.29 4.68 2.59
CA GLU A 95 -7.23 4.11 1.75
C GLU A 95 -6.96 2.64 2.07
N LEU A 96 -7.04 2.26 3.35
CA LEU A 96 -6.95 0.86 3.78
C LEU A 96 -8.13 0.04 3.24
N VAL A 97 -9.35 0.57 3.29
CA VAL A 97 -10.53 -0.10 2.72
C VAL A 97 -10.32 -0.34 1.22
N ASN A 98 -9.88 0.67 0.49
CA ASN A 98 -9.57 0.54 -0.94
C ASN A 98 -8.46 -0.49 -1.20
N LEU A 99 -7.41 -0.49 -0.36
CA LEU A 99 -6.32 -1.46 -0.43
C LEU A 99 -6.85 -2.89 -0.24
N PHE A 100 -7.60 -3.16 0.82
CA PHE A 100 -8.17 -4.47 1.07
C PHE A 100 -9.12 -4.89 -0.06
N TYR A 101 -9.98 -3.98 -0.52
CA TYR A 101 -10.84 -4.25 -1.66
C TYR A 101 -10.04 -4.62 -2.91
N SER A 102 -8.95 -3.90 -3.20
CA SER A 102 -8.09 -4.19 -4.34
C SER A 102 -7.38 -5.54 -4.23
N ILE A 103 -6.97 -5.95 -3.01
CA ILE A 103 -6.31 -7.23 -2.76
C ILE A 103 -7.29 -8.39 -2.90
N TYR A 104 -8.51 -8.26 -2.37
CA TYR A 104 -9.50 -9.34 -2.39
C TYR A 104 -10.29 -9.42 -3.71
N ASN A 105 -10.40 -8.33 -4.47
CA ASN A 105 -11.22 -8.27 -5.69
C ASN A 105 -10.42 -8.07 -7.00
N GLN A 106 -9.22 -8.66 -7.08
CA GLN A 106 -8.32 -8.52 -8.23
C GLN A 106 -8.92 -9.03 -9.56
N SER A 107 -9.85 -9.99 -9.52
CA SER A 107 -10.53 -10.55 -10.71
C SER A 107 -11.51 -9.57 -11.37
N SER A 108 -12.25 -8.79 -10.56
CA SER A 108 -13.26 -7.84 -11.08
C SER A 108 -12.62 -6.53 -11.59
N ALA A 109 -11.45 -6.17 -11.04
CA ALA A 109 -10.73 -4.95 -11.41
C ALA A 109 -10.14 -5.00 -12.83
N ALA A 110 -9.75 -6.18 -13.31
CA ALA A 110 -9.25 -6.36 -14.68
C ALA A 110 -10.30 -6.04 -15.76
N THR A 111 -11.60 -6.20 -15.43
CA THR A 111 -12.70 -5.99 -16.37
C THR A 111 -13.21 -4.54 -16.37
N ALA A 112 -13.00 -3.76 -15.30
CA ALA A 112 -13.54 -2.41 -15.18
C ALA A 112 -12.71 -1.33 -15.90
N THR A 113 -11.40 -1.52 -16.10
CA THR A 113 -10.54 -0.51 -16.73
C THR A 113 -10.76 -0.39 -18.24
N SER A 114 -11.39 -1.38 -18.89
CA SER A 114 -11.67 -1.35 -20.34
C SER A 114 -13.05 -0.77 -20.71
N ALA A 115 -13.91 -0.44 -19.75
CA ALA A 115 -15.31 -0.09 -20.02
C ALA A 115 -15.62 1.43 -20.06
N GLN A 116 -14.74 2.31 -19.58
CA GLN A 116 -15.05 3.75 -19.45
C GLN A 116 -14.57 4.65 -20.59
N THR A 117 -13.97 4.13 -21.66
CA THR A 117 -13.49 4.97 -22.80
C THR A 117 -14.42 4.97 -24.04
N LYS A 118 -15.58 4.31 -24.01
CA LYS A 118 -16.48 4.20 -25.19
C LYS A 118 -17.82 4.96 -25.06
N ALA A 119 -17.88 6.04 -24.29
CA ALA A 119 -19.12 6.80 -24.09
C ALA A 119 -19.03 8.32 -24.34
N ILE A 120 -17.92 8.81 -24.91
CA ILE A 120 -17.80 10.23 -25.30
C ILE A 120 -17.31 10.29 -26.75
N GLY A 121 -18.25 10.30 -27.70
CA GLY A 121 -17.97 10.37 -29.14
C GLY A 121 -19.28 10.38 -29.91
N GLY A 122 -19.79 11.58 -30.17
CA GLY A 122 -21.16 11.86 -30.59
C GLY A 122 -21.60 11.22 -31.90
N GLY A 123 -22.93 11.10 -32.04
CA GLY A 123 -23.56 11.01 -33.36
C GLY A 123 -23.46 12.33 -34.12
N VAL A 124 -23.59 12.25 -35.46
CA VAL A 124 -24.26 13.19 -36.37
C VAL A 124 -24.08 12.68 -37.82
N ASN A 125 -25.20 12.25 -38.41
CA ASN A 125 -25.71 12.41 -39.79
C ASN A 125 -24.97 11.93 -41.08
N ASN A 126 -25.81 11.32 -41.92
CA ASN A 126 -25.97 11.42 -43.38
C ASN A 126 -24.89 10.88 -44.33
N LYS A 127 -25.19 9.75 -45.00
CA LYS A 127 -25.71 9.70 -46.37
C LYS A 127 -26.31 8.33 -46.66
#